data_AF-A0A954LID8-F1
#
_entry.id   AF-A0A954LID8-F1
#
_cell.length_a   1.000
_cell.length_b   1.000
_cell.length_c   1.000
_cell.angle_alpha   90.00
_cell.angle_beta   90.00
_cell.angle_gamma   90.00
#
_symmetry.space_group_name_H-M   'P 1'
#
loop_
_entity.id
_entity.type
_entity.pdbx_description
1 polymer ?
#
loop_
_entity_poly.entity_id
_entity_poly.type
_entity_poly.pdbx_seq_one_letter_code
_entity_poly.pdbx_strand_id
1 'polypeptide(L)'
;TRLTEAEIEFRRKTIYQEILEESRCVKRGNFTGIETADLRLLFKKYDVIYFGRKCEELTSSPNSLRFRLSKRMTSAAGKTYQRRPRHLQTRAADYEIAISTTLLLETFNEEMRPITVSGVLCVDRLEALQRIFEHEMLHLIEMLVWDHSSCSADRFREMAHRLFGHLQNTHQLITPREIAQKKYGIQPGQRVKFTFEGRRYFGVVNRVTKRATVLVPDANGERYSDGKCYLKFYIPLPMLTPVGDEEIER
;
A
#
# COMPACT_ATOMS: atom_id res chain seq x y z
N THR A 1 -10.07 3.27 -26.34
CA THR A 1 -11.48 3.66 -26.10
C THR A 1 -11.58 4.42 -24.80
N ARG A 2 -12.39 5.49 -24.70
CA ARG A 2 -12.69 6.16 -23.42
C ARG A 2 -14.03 5.63 -22.93
N LEU A 3 -14.06 5.12 -21.71
CA LEU A 3 -15.30 4.74 -21.06
C LEU A 3 -15.95 5.98 -20.44
N THR A 4 -17.27 6.01 -20.46
CA THR A 4 -18.06 6.97 -19.69
C THR A 4 -18.00 6.63 -18.20
N GLU A 5 -18.28 7.60 -17.34
CA GLU A 5 -18.32 7.39 -15.89
C GLU A 5 -19.34 6.30 -15.50
N ALA A 6 -20.50 6.28 -16.16
CA ALA A 6 -21.53 5.27 -15.96
C ALA A 6 -21.04 3.85 -16.31
N GLU A 7 -20.28 3.69 -17.40
CA GLU A 7 -19.70 2.39 -17.79
C GLU A 7 -18.63 1.94 -16.80
N ILE A 8 -17.76 2.85 -16.34
CA ILE A 8 -16.72 2.56 -15.36
C ILE A 8 -17.37 2.09 -14.06
N GLU A 9 -18.38 2.82 -13.58
CA GLU A 9 -19.08 2.49 -12.34
C GLU A 9 -19.84 1.18 -12.45
N PHE A 10 -20.53 0.94 -13.57
CA PHE A 10 -21.20 -0.32 -13.84
C PHE A 10 -20.21 -1.50 -13.78
N ARG A 11 -19.08 -1.42 -14.50
CA ARG A 11 -18.05 -2.47 -14.52
C ARG A 11 -17.45 -2.70 -13.14
N ARG A 12 -17.16 -1.64 -12.38
CA ARG A 12 -16.65 -1.75 -11.00
C ARG A 12 -17.63 -2.44 -10.09
N LYS A 13 -18.92 -2.07 -10.16
CA LYS A 13 -19.98 -2.73 -9.39
C LYS A 13 -20.12 -4.21 -9.77
N THR A 14 -20.06 -4.54 -11.06
CA THR A 14 -20.06 -5.93 -11.51
C THR A 14 -18.91 -6.71 -10.88
N ILE A 15 -17.67 -6.24 -11.02
CA ILE A 15 -16.49 -6.88 -10.44
C ILE A 15 -16.62 -6.99 -8.92
N TYR A 16 -17.13 -5.95 -8.27
CA TYR A 16 -17.33 -5.92 -6.82
C TYR A 16 -18.25 -7.05 -6.38
N GLN A 17 -19.42 -7.20 -7.02
CA GLN A 17 -20.38 -8.25 -6.67
C GLN A 17 -19.82 -9.65 -6.95
N GLU A 18 -19.19 -9.85 -8.11
CA GLU A 18 -18.58 -11.14 -8.44
C GLU A 18 -17.50 -11.56 -7.43
N ILE A 19 -16.74 -10.59 -6.89
CA ILE A 19 -15.76 -10.87 -5.84
C ILE A 19 -16.46 -11.33 -4.56
N LEU A 20 -17.53 -10.67 -4.12
CA LEU A 20 -18.26 -11.05 -2.91
C LEU A 20 -18.88 -12.46 -3.03
N GLU A 21 -19.38 -12.78 -4.22
CA GLU A 21 -19.97 -14.09 -4.53
C GLU A 21 -18.92 -15.19 -4.53
N GLU A 22 -17.83 -15.03 -5.31
CA GLU A 22 -16.88 -16.11 -5.61
C GLU A 22 -15.70 -16.21 -4.64
N SER A 23 -15.28 -15.11 -4.01
CA SER A 23 -14.14 -15.12 -3.07
C SER A 23 -14.45 -15.99 -1.86
N ARG A 24 -13.51 -16.81 -1.39
CA ARG A 24 -13.70 -17.58 -0.14
C ARG A 24 -13.57 -16.71 1.11
N CYS A 25 -12.83 -15.60 1.04
CA CYS A 25 -12.46 -14.78 2.19
C CYS A 25 -13.13 -13.41 2.21
N VAL A 26 -13.26 -12.76 1.04
CA VAL A 26 -13.84 -11.42 0.89
C VAL A 26 -15.34 -11.55 0.69
N LYS A 27 -16.10 -11.51 1.80
CA LYS A 27 -17.56 -11.68 1.80
C LYS A 27 -18.37 -10.40 2.04
N ARG A 28 -17.69 -9.27 2.23
CA ARG A 28 -18.29 -7.94 2.38
C ARG A 28 -17.28 -6.86 2.01
N GLY A 29 -17.74 -5.66 1.70
CA GLY A 29 -16.88 -4.52 1.34
C GLY A 29 -15.77 -4.23 2.35
N ASN A 30 -16.14 -4.10 3.62
CA ASN A 30 -15.18 -3.96 4.73
C ASN A 30 -14.72 -5.32 5.26
N PHE A 31 -14.14 -6.15 4.38
CA PHE A 31 -13.56 -7.45 4.76
C PHE A 31 -12.45 -7.31 5.81
N THR A 32 -12.21 -8.39 6.56
CA THR A 32 -11.19 -8.46 7.63
C THR A 32 -10.01 -9.37 7.26
N GLY A 33 -10.12 -10.12 6.17
CA GLY A 33 -9.10 -11.00 5.65
C GLY A 33 -9.18 -11.09 4.13
N ILE A 34 -8.04 -11.37 3.51
CA ILE A 34 -7.88 -11.55 2.06
C ILE A 34 -6.73 -12.52 1.82
N GLU A 35 -6.86 -13.33 0.77
CA GLU A 35 -5.86 -14.29 0.33
C GLU A 35 -5.35 -13.97 -1.08
N THR A 36 -4.20 -14.56 -1.43
CA THR A 36 -3.61 -14.39 -2.77
C THR A 36 -4.55 -14.89 -3.88
N ALA A 37 -5.40 -15.88 -3.58
CA ALA A 37 -6.44 -16.36 -4.49
C ALA A 37 -7.45 -15.28 -4.86
N ASP A 38 -7.77 -14.36 -3.93
CA ASP A 38 -8.70 -13.25 -4.17
C ASP A 38 -8.10 -12.22 -5.13
N LEU A 39 -6.79 -11.94 -5.03
CA LEU A 39 -6.10 -11.09 -6.00
C LEU A 39 -6.09 -11.71 -7.40
N ARG A 40 -5.93 -13.03 -7.49
CA ARG A 40 -6.00 -13.76 -8.76
C ARG A 40 -7.41 -13.73 -9.35
N LEU A 41 -8.43 -13.87 -8.51
CA LEU A 41 -9.82 -13.73 -8.92
C LEU A 41 -10.08 -12.31 -9.45
N LEU A 42 -9.66 -11.28 -8.70
CA LEU A 42 -9.79 -9.88 -9.09
C LEU A 42 -9.12 -9.60 -10.44
N PHE A 43 -7.90 -10.09 -10.64
CA PHE A 43 -7.20 -10.02 -11.92
C PHE A 43 -8.06 -10.59 -13.06
N LYS A 44 -8.57 -11.81 -12.91
CA LYS A 44 -9.35 -12.47 -13.95
C LYS A 44 -10.62 -11.69 -14.30
N LYS A 45 -11.32 -11.15 -13.30
CA LYS A 45 -12.53 -10.35 -13.52
C LYS A 45 -12.22 -9.07 -14.28
N TYR A 46 -11.18 -8.33 -13.87
CA TYR A 46 -10.73 -7.15 -14.61
C TYR A 46 -10.28 -7.50 -16.03
N ASP A 47 -9.48 -8.55 -16.21
CA ASP A 47 -8.95 -8.93 -17.51
C ASP A 47 -10.06 -9.34 -18.48
N VAL A 48 -11.07 -10.06 -18.01
CA VAL A 48 -12.26 -10.40 -18.80
C VAL A 48 -13.04 -9.14 -19.17
N ILE A 49 -13.38 -8.29 -18.20
CA ILE A 49 -14.31 -7.17 -18.41
C ILE A 49 -13.68 -6.01 -19.19
N TYR A 50 -12.38 -5.75 -19.01
CA TYR A 50 -11.71 -4.61 -19.64
C TYR A 50 -10.85 -4.98 -20.85
N PHE A 51 -10.27 -6.18 -20.87
CA PHE A 51 -9.18 -6.51 -21.79
C PHE A 51 -9.41 -7.82 -22.58
N GLY A 52 -10.56 -8.48 -22.41
CA GLY A 52 -10.91 -9.69 -23.16
C GLY A 52 -9.90 -10.82 -23.00
N ARG A 53 -9.35 -11.00 -21.79
CA ARG A 53 -8.34 -12.02 -21.42
C ARG A 53 -6.93 -11.82 -22.00
N LYS A 54 -6.63 -10.67 -22.61
CA LYS A 54 -5.29 -10.43 -23.20
C LYS A 54 -4.18 -10.37 -22.17
N CYS A 55 -4.43 -9.88 -20.96
CA CYS A 55 -3.37 -9.85 -19.94
C CYS A 55 -2.98 -11.28 -19.52
N GLU A 56 -3.96 -12.16 -19.34
CA GLU A 56 -3.74 -13.57 -19.03
C GLU A 56 -2.99 -14.28 -20.16
N GLU A 57 -3.39 -14.07 -21.42
CA GLU A 57 -2.68 -14.62 -22.59
C GLU A 57 -1.20 -14.20 -22.61
N LEU A 58 -0.92 -12.91 -22.42
CA LEU A 58 0.44 -12.36 -22.44
C LEU A 58 1.28 -12.71 -21.20
N THR A 59 0.67 -13.24 -20.15
CA THR A 59 1.34 -13.62 -18.89
C THR A 59 1.36 -15.13 -18.64
N SER A 60 0.93 -15.94 -19.61
CA SER A 60 0.86 -17.40 -19.51
C SER A 60 2.12 -18.12 -20.02
N SER A 61 2.75 -17.63 -21.09
CA SER A 61 4.05 -18.12 -21.60
C SER A 61 4.56 -17.19 -22.70
N PRO A 62 5.87 -16.88 -22.79
CA PRO A 62 6.97 -17.30 -21.89
C PRO A 62 7.05 -16.47 -20.59
N ASN A 63 6.16 -15.50 -20.41
CA ASN A 63 6.09 -14.67 -19.21
C ASN A 63 5.39 -15.41 -18.06
N SER A 64 5.52 -14.89 -16.83
CA SER A 64 4.72 -15.36 -15.70
C SER A 64 4.16 -14.19 -14.89
N LEU A 65 2.97 -14.33 -14.31
CA LEU A 65 2.38 -13.35 -13.38
C LEU A 65 2.08 -14.01 -12.04
N ARG A 66 2.52 -13.35 -10.97
CA ARG A 66 2.27 -13.76 -9.58
C ARG A 66 1.61 -12.64 -8.79
N PHE A 67 0.94 -13.03 -7.71
CA PHE A 67 0.29 -12.10 -6.78
C PHE A 67 0.87 -12.28 -5.39
N ARG A 68 1.01 -11.19 -4.65
CA ARG A 68 1.53 -11.23 -3.28
C ARG A 68 0.80 -10.27 -2.36
N LEU A 69 0.45 -10.76 -1.17
CA LEU A 69 -0.03 -9.93 -0.07
C LEU A 69 1.14 -9.57 0.85
N SER A 70 1.42 -8.28 1.00
CA SER A 70 2.54 -7.77 1.79
C SER A 70 2.08 -7.20 3.12
N LYS A 71 2.58 -7.79 4.22
CA LYS A 71 2.42 -7.25 5.59
C LYS A 71 3.44 -6.16 5.93
N ARG A 72 4.49 -6.00 5.12
CA ARG A 72 5.63 -5.11 5.40
C ARG A 72 5.58 -3.79 4.62
N MET A 73 4.77 -3.73 3.57
CA MET A 73 4.63 -2.54 2.74
C MET A 73 3.73 -1.53 3.43
N THR A 74 4.31 -0.40 3.87
CA THR A 74 3.64 0.59 4.74
C THR A 74 3.65 2.01 4.17
N SER A 75 4.31 2.22 3.02
CA SER A 75 4.40 3.50 2.33
C SER A 75 3.63 3.54 1.00
N ALA A 76 3.24 2.40 0.46
CA ALA A 76 2.49 2.27 -0.79
C ALA A 76 1.45 1.15 -0.63
N ALA A 77 0.28 1.34 -1.22
CA ALA A 77 -0.81 0.37 -1.08
C ALA A 77 -0.72 -0.79 -2.08
N GLY A 78 -0.07 -0.58 -3.22
CA GLY A 78 0.25 -1.58 -4.22
C GLY A 78 1.63 -1.35 -4.83
N LYS A 79 2.17 -2.37 -5.49
CA LYS A 79 3.33 -2.26 -6.37
C LYS A 79 3.39 -3.41 -7.37
N THR A 80 3.58 -3.07 -8.64
CA THR A 80 3.94 -4.01 -9.70
C THR A 80 5.45 -4.09 -9.87
N TYR A 81 5.96 -5.31 -10.02
CA TYR A 81 7.37 -5.61 -10.27
C TYR A 81 7.52 -6.36 -11.59
N GLN A 82 8.62 -6.09 -12.29
CA GLN A 82 9.10 -6.87 -13.43
C GLN A 82 10.50 -7.38 -13.10
N ARG A 83 10.76 -8.67 -13.38
CA ARG A 83 12.08 -9.30 -13.21
C ARG A 83 12.43 -10.07 -14.47
N ARG A 84 13.70 -9.99 -14.86
CA ARG A 84 14.23 -10.74 -16.00
C ARG A 84 15.26 -11.74 -15.51
N PRO A 85 15.15 -13.02 -15.89
CA PRO A 85 16.21 -13.98 -15.63
C PRO A 85 17.46 -13.59 -16.43
N ARG A 86 18.53 -13.20 -15.70
CA ARG A 86 19.79 -12.67 -16.28
C ARG A 86 20.51 -13.67 -17.20
N HIS A 87 20.16 -14.95 -17.14
CA HIS A 87 20.81 -16.05 -17.86
C HIS A 87 20.11 -16.50 -19.14
N LEU A 88 18.93 -15.96 -19.46
CA LEU A 88 18.20 -16.31 -20.68
C LEU A 88 18.29 -15.13 -21.65
N GLN A 89 18.78 -15.36 -22.88
CA GLN A 89 18.66 -14.41 -24.00
C GLN A 89 17.20 -14.27 -24.51
N THR A 90 16.22 -14.53 -23.64
CA THR A 90 14.81 -14.50 -24.00
C THR A 90 14.19 -13.17 -23.56
N ARG A 91 13.13 -12.75 -24.27
CA ARG A 91 12.29 -11.62 -23.85
C ARG A 91 11.33 -11.97 -22.70
N ALA A 92 11.50 -13.13 -22.06
CA ALA A 92 10.63 -13.58 -20.99
C ALA A 92 10.83 -12.72 -19.73
N ALA A 93 9.74 -12.32 -19.10
CA ALA A 93 9.76 -11.60 -17.85
C ALA A 93 8.77 -12.20 -16.83
N ASP A 94 9.19 -12.18 -15.56
CA ASP A 94 8.36 -12.51 -14.43
C ASP A 94 7.77 -11.22 -13.85
N TYR A 95 6.45 -11.17 -13.75
CA TYR A 95 5.68 -10.07 -13.20
C TYR A 95 5.11 -10.44 -11.83
N GLU A 96 5.06 -9.47 -10.92
CA GLU A 96 4.41 -9.63 -9.62
C GLU A 96 3.58 -8.39 -9.29
N ILE A 97 2.29 -8.56 -8.99
CA ILE A 97 1.47 -7.52 -8.36
C ILE A 97 1.42 -7.79 -6.86
N ALA A 98 1.96 -6.87 -6.06
CA ALA A 98 1.96 -6.94 -4.62
C ALA A 98 1.04 -5.88 -4.00
N ILE A 99 0.17 -6.28 -3.06
CA ILE A 99 -0.77 -5.38 -2.38
C ILE A 99 -0.49 -5.36 -0.87
N SER A 100 -0.58 -4.19 -0.24
CA SER A 100 -0.39 -4.04 1.21
C SER A 100 -1.65 -4.43 1.97
N THR A 101 -1.57 -5.51 2.73
CA THR A 101 -2.66 -5.88 3.66
C THR A 101 -2.70 -4.99 4.88
N THR A 102 -1.54 -4.50 5.33
CA THR A 102 -1.46 -3.58 6.47
C THR A 102 -2.23 -2.29 6.20
N LEU A 103 -1.97 -1.65 5.06
CA LEU A 103 -2.68 -0.42 4.71
C LEU A 103 -4.16 -0.68 4.45
N LEU A 104 -4.52 -1.68 3.64
CA LEU A 104 -5.93 -1.98 3.34
C LEU A 104 -6.77 -2.21 4.61
N LEU A 105 -6.25 -2.98 5.57
CA LEU A 105 -7.00 -3.32 6.77
C LEU A 105 -7.09 -2.14 7.76
N GLU A 106 -6.07 -1.29 7.83
CA GLU A 106 -6.00 -0.17 8.79
C GLU A 106 -6.67 1.12 8.31
N THR A 107 -6.98 1.23 7.01
CA THR A 107 -7.37 2.51 6.40
C THR A 107 -8.79 2.96 6.72
N PHE A 108 -9.75 2.02 6.81
CA PHE A 108 -11.14 2.36 7.08
C PHE A 108 -11.39 2.33 8.59
N ASN A 109 -11.22 3.50 9.22
CA ASN A 109 -11.47 3.79 10.62
C ASN A 109 -12.24 5.13 10.72
N GLU A 110 -13.32 5.16 11.50
CA GLU A 110 -14.26 6.31 11.58
C GLU A 110 -13.59 7.61 12.03
N GLU A 111 -12.49 7.53 12.79
CA GLU A 111 -11.78 8.71 13.28
C GLU A 111 -10.87 9.37 12.23
N MET A 112 -10.76 8.80 11.03
CA MET A 112 -9.84 9.27 9.99
C MET A 112 -10.54 10.06 8.87
N ARG A 113 -9.74 10.70 8.00
CA ARG A 113 -10.26 11.40 6.81
C ARG A 113 -10.98 10.42 5.87
N PRO A 114 -11.88 10.90 5.00
CA PRO A 114 -12.38 10.11 3.88
C PRO A 114 -11.24 9.53 3.03
N ILE A 115 -11.47 8.34 2.49
CA ILE A 115 -10.47 7.58 1.74
C ILE A 115 -10.64 7.83 0.26
N THR A 116 -9.60 8.36 -0.36
CA THR A 116 -9.51 8.56 -1.80
C THR A 116 -8.32 7.79 -2.33
N VAL A 117 -8.52 6.99 -3.39
CA VAL A 117 -7.46 6.25 -4.07
C VAL A 117 -7.45 6.67 -5.53
N SER A 118 -6.30 7.09 -6.04
CA SER A 118 -6.17 7.62 -7.41
C SER A 118 -7.13 8.78 -7.69
N GLY A 119 -7.41 9.59 -6.66
CA GLY A 119 -8.36 10.71 -6.71
C GLY A 119 -9.84 10.34 -6.71
N VAL A 120 -10.19 9.06 -6.54
CA VAL A 120 -11.57 8.57 -6.49
C VAL A 120 -11.93 8.20 -5.05
N LEU A 121 -13.08 8.66 -4.56
CA LEU A 121 -13.58 8.32 -3.23
C LEU A 121 -13.86 6.82 -3.13
N CYS A 122 -13.52 6.21 -2.00
CA CYS A 122 -13.79 4.81 -1.71
C CYS A 122 -14.58 4.72 -0.40
N VAL A 123 -15.71 4.02 -0.42
CA VAL A 123 -16.59 3.86 0.75
C VAL A 123 -16.17 2.68 1.63
N ASP A 124 -15.48 1.70 1.05
CA ASP A 124 -15.01 0.51 1.76
C ASP A 124 -13.67 -0.05 1.24
N ARG A 125 -13.15 -1.07 1.94
CA ARG A 125 -11.88 -1.71 1.62
C ARG A 125 -11.86 -2.40 0.25
N LEU A 126 -12.99 -2.91 -0.24
CA LEU A 126 -13.05 -3.59 -1.53
C LEU A 126 -13.01 -2.58 -2.68
N GLU A 127 -13.67 -1.43 -2.55
CA GLU A 127 -13.50 -0.34 -3.51
C GLU A 127 -12.06 0.18 -3.55
N ALA A 128 -11.45 0.39 -2.38
CA ALA A 128 -10.05 0.80 -2.30
C ALA A 128 -9.11 -0.24 -2.93
N LEU A 129 -9.33 -1.53 -2.65
CA LEU A 129 -8.60 -2.63 -3.28
C LEU A 129 -8.74 -2.60 -4.81
N GLN A 130 -9.96 -2.40 -5.32
CA GLN A 130 -10.21 -2.26 -6.76
C GLN A 130 -9.38 -1.13 -7.36
N ARG A 131 -9.36 0.07 -6.76
CA ARG A 131 -8.63 1.21 -7.35
C ARG A 131 -7.12 1.04 -7.30
N ILE A 132 -6.60 0.45 -6.21
CA ILE A 132 -5.19 0.05 -6.13
C ILE A 132 -4.89 -0.96 -7.24
N PHE A 133 -5.74 -1.97 -7.41
CA PHE A 133 -5.51 -3.03 -8.37
C PHE A 133 -5.59 -2.55 -9.82
N GLU A 134 -6.54 -1.66 -10.14
CA GLU A 134 -6.62 -0.96 -11.43
C GLU A 134 -5.29 -0.25 -11.75
N HIS A 135 -4.72 0.45 -10.77
CA HIS A 135 -3.44 1.15 -10.93
C HIS A 135 -2.29 0.17 -11.21
N GLU A 136 -2.17 -0.89 -10.40
CA GLU A 136 -1.13 -1.90 -10.59
C GLU A 136 -1.29 -2.69 -11.91
N MET A 137 -2.52 -2.89 -12.36
CA MET A 137 -2.83 -3.53 -13.64
C MET A 137 -2.40 -2.67 -14.83
N LEU A 138 -2.51 -1.33 -14.75
CA LEU A 138 -1.94 -0.45 -15.77
C LEU A 138 -0.42 -0.52 -15.81
N HIS A 139 0.24 -0.63 -14.66
CA HIS A 139 1.68 -0.85 -14.63
C HIS A 139 2.04 -2.15 -15.34
N LEU A 140 1.30 -3.23 -15.08
CA LEU A 140 1.49 -4.51 -15.77
C LEU A 140 1.32 -4.35 -17.29
N ILE A 141 0.23 -3.72 -17.73
CA ILE A 141 -0.04 -3.49 -19.16
C ILE A 141 1.08 -2.68 -19.80
N GLU A 142 1.52 -1.60 -19.16
CA GLU A 142 2.61 -0.80 -19.72
C GLU A 142 3.91 -1.60 -19.86
N MET A 143 4.24 -2.43 -18.88
CA MET A 143 5.42 -3.29 -18.96
C MET A 143 5.28 -4.39 -20.02
N LEU A 144 4.08 -4.95 -20.20
CA LEU A 144 3.84 -5.96 -21.25
C LEU A 144 3.97 -5.38 -22.66
N VAL A 145 3.56 -4.14 -22.87
CA VAL A 145 3.53 -3.52 -24.21
C VAL A 145 4.81 -2.75 -24.53
N TRP A 146 5.34 -2.00 -23.56
CA TRP A 146 6.47 -1.08 -23.77
C TRP A 146 7.70 -1.41 -22.93
N ASP A 147 7.67 -2.48 -22.12
CA ASP A 147 8.80 -2.92 -21.29
C ASP A 147 9.26 -1.95 -20.20
N HIS A 148 8.49 -0.88 -19.99
CA HIS A 148 8.71 0.09 -18.93
C HIS A 148 7.36 0.69 -18.54
N SER A 149 7.26 1.21 -17.33
CA SER A 149 6.06 1.88 -16.86
C SER A 149 6.40 3.04 -15.94
N SER A 150 5.58 4.10 -16.00
CA SER A 150 5.71 5.27 -15.14
C SER A 150 4.35 5.92 -14.91
N CYS A 151 3.88 5.93 -13.67
CA CYS A 151 2.58 6.55 -13.33
C CYS A 151 2.58 8.08 -13.42
N SER A 152 3.76 8.71 -13.52
CA SER A 152 3.89 10.15 -13.77
C SER A 152 3.83 10.51 -15.25
N ALA A 153 3.99 9.53 -16.15
CA ALA A 153 3.95 9.78 -17.58
C ALA A 153 2.51 10.03 -18.08
N ASP A 154 2.37 10.89 -19.08
CA ASP A 154 1.05 11.27 -19.62
C ASP A 154 0.27 10.09 -20.16
N ARG A 155 0.95 9.14 -20.83
CA ARG A 155 0.33 7.91 -21.33
C ARG A 155 -0.37 7.12 -20.21
N PHE A 156 0.31 6.90 -19.09
CA PHE A 156 -0.27 6.18 -17.96
C PHE A 156 -1.46 6.94 -17.40
N ARG A 157 -1.31 8.25 -17.17
CA ARG A 157 -2.37 9.11 -16.62
C ARG A 157 -3.60 9.11 -17.52
N GLU A 158 -3.40 9.21 -18.83
CA GLU A 158 -4.46 9.18 -19.81
C GLU A 158 -5.17 7.83 -19.84
N MET A 159 -4.42 6.72 -19.82
CA MET A 159 -4.99 5.37 -19.73
C MET A 159 -5.80 5.19 -18.44
N ALA A 160 -5.25 5.60 -17.30
CA ALA A 160 -5.91 5.51 -15.99
C ALA A 160 -7.21 6.31 -15.95
N HIS A 161 -7.20 7.52 -16.50
CA HIS A 161 -8.41 8.33 -16.61
C HIS A 161 -9.43 7.73 -17.61
N ARG A 162 -9.00 7.29 -18.79
CA ARG A 162 -9.91 6.80 -19.85
C ARG A 162 -10.53 5.45 -19.55
N LEU A 163 -9.82 4.58 -18.84
CA LEU A 163 -10.28 3.22 -18.50
C LEU A 163 -10.94 3.16 -17.13
N PHE A 164 -10.44 3.93 -16.15
CA PHE A 164 -10.86 3.80 -14.76
C PHE A 164 -11.28 5.13 -14.14
N GLY A 165 -11.23 6.26 -14.85
CA GLY A 165 -11.60 7.55 -14.27
C GLY A 165 -10.70 8.00 -13.13
N HIS A 166 -9.45 7.51 -13.07
CA HIS A 166 -8.48 7.99 -12.07
C HIS A 166 -8.15 9.46 -12.33
N LEU A 167 -8.17 10.27 -11.28
CA LEU A 167 -7.87 11.71 -11.31
C LEU A 167 -6.46 12.01 -10.81
N GLN A 168 -5.85 11.07 -10.10
CA GLN A 168 -4.49 11.16 -9.57
C GLN A 168 -3.74 9.87 -9.86
N ASN A 169 -2.41 9.95 -9.89
CA ASN A 169 -1.53 8.81 -10.09
C ASN A 169 -0.99 8.21 -8.77
N THR A 170 -1.50 8.67 -7.63
CA THR A 170 -1.15 8.14 -6.31
C THR A 170 -2.30 7.39 -5.68
N HIS A 171 -2.02 6.18 -5.21
CA HIS A 171 -2.96 5.30 -4.50
C HIS A 171 -2.65 5.22 -3.00
N GLN A 172 -2.21 6.33 -2.40
CA GLN A 172 -1.85 6.36 -0.99
C GLN A 172 -3.08 6.24 -0.09
N LEU A 173 -3.15 5.10 0.59
CA LEU A 173 -4.04 4.90 1.73
C LEU A 173 -3.48 5.56 2.99
N ILE A 174 -4.26 5.57 4.06
CA ILE A 174 -3.82 6.10 5.35
C ILE A 174 -2.65 5.28 5.87
N THR A 175 -1.53 5.95 6.14
CA THR A 175 -0.32 5.30 6.62
C THR A 175 -0.32 5.14 8.15
N PRO A 176 0.43 4.16 8.70
CA PRO A 176 0.64 4.06 10.15
C PRO A 176 1.22 5.35 10.76
N ARG A 177 1.98 6.12 9.99
CA ARG A 177 2.52 7.42 10.39
C ARG A 177 1.40 8.44 10.58
N GLU A 178 0.46 8.54 9.64
CA GLU A 178 -0.71 9.42 9.77
C GLU A 178 -1.57 9.03 10.98
N ILE A 179 -1.79 7.73 11.20
CA ILE A 179 -2.53 7.24 12.37
C ILE A 179 -1.82 7.65 13.66
N ALA A 180 -0.49 7.46 13.73
CA ALA A 180 0.28 7.80 14.90
C ALA A 180 0.24 9.30 15.22
N GLN A 181 0.36 10.13 14.18
CA GLN A 181 0.28 11.57 14.33
C GLN A 181 -1.12 12.01 14.77
N LYS A 182 -2.18 11.51 14.13
CA LYS A 182 -3.54 11.94 14.44
C LYS A 182 -4.03 11.46 15.81
N LYS A 183 -3.75 10.20 16.16
CA LYS A 183 -4.27 9.59 17.40
C LYS A 183 -3.40 9.81 18.63
N TYR A 184 -2.07 9.87 18.46
CA TYR A 184 -1.13 9.92 19.58
C TYR A 184 -0.25 11.18 19.55
N GLY A 185 -0.36 12.01 18.52
CA GLY A 185 0.51 13.16 18.34
C GLY A 185 1.97 12.75 18.14
N ILE A 186 2.25 11.56 17.59
CA ILE A 186 3.59 10.98 17.43
C ILE A 186 4.02 11.00 15.96
N GLN A 187 5.20 11.54 15.69
CA GLN A 187 5.84 11.53 14.36
C GLN A 187 7.36 11.29 14.44
N PRO A 188 8.00 10.76 13.37
CA PRO A 188 9.45 10.71 13.28
C PRO A 188 10.10 12.08 13.53
N GLY A 189 11.22 12.09 14.27
CA GLY A 189 11.93 13.28 14.75
C GLY A 189 11.42 13.82 16.09
N GLN A 190 10.26 13.37 16.56
CA GLN A 190 9.67 13.89 17.79
C GLN A 190 10.31 13.28 19.05
N ARG A 191 10.46 14.12 20.08
CA ARG A 191 10.92 13.69 21.40
C ARG A 191 9.75 13.10 22.18
N VAL A 192 10.00 11.98 22.85
CA VAL A 192 9.01 11.25 23.63
C VAL A 192 9.59 10.75 24.94
N LYS A 193 8.74 10.65 25.96
CA LYS A 193 9.00 9.91 27.19
C LYS A 193 8.19 8.63 27.25
N PHE A 194 8.74 7.60 27.86
CA PHE A 194 8.07 6.31 28.07
C PHE A 194 8.65 5.56 29.25
N THR A 195 7.90 4.59 29.78
CA THR A 195 8.37 3.67 30.82
C THR A 195 8.52 2.28 30.21
N PHE A 196 9.69 1.66 30.38
CA PHE A 196 9.98 0.31 29.93
C PHE A 196 10.74 -0.44 31.02
N GLU A 197 10.28 -1.64 31.38
CA GLU A 197 10.86 -2.44 32.47
C GLU A 197 11.05 -1.66 33.79
N GLY A 198 10.05 -0.84 34.14
CA GLY A 198 10.05 -0.03 35.37
C GLY A 198 10.97 1.21 35.33
N ARG A 199 11.70 1.43 34.25
CA ARG A 199 12.59 2.60 34.07
C ARG A 199 11.98 3.61 33.10
N ARG A 200 12.15 4.89 33.40
CA ARG A 200 11.73 5.99 32.51
C ARG A 200 12.85 6.32 31.54
N TYR A 201 12.49 6.51 30.29
CA TYR A 201 13.41 6.85 29.20
C TYR A 201 12.90 8.06 28.43
N PHE A 202 13.85 8.83 27.90
CA PHE A 202 13.63 9.95 27.00
C PHE A 202 14.38 9.68 25.71
N GLY A 203 13.72 9.84 24.57
CA GLY A 203 14.34 9.56 23.29
C GLY A 203 13.64 10.24 22.14
N VAL A 204 14.17 10.00 20.94
CA VAL A 204 13.67 10.54 19.69
C VAL A 204 13.06 9.43 18.86
N VAL A 205 11.85 9.65 18.34
CA VAL A 205 11.17 8.72 17.44
C VAL A 205 11.92 8.70 16.11
N ASN A 206 12.54 7.57 15.77
CA ASN A 206 13.24 7.40 14.50
C ASN A 206 12.29 6.92 13.39
N ARG A 207 11.40 5.97 13.71
CA ARG A 207 10.47 5.38 12.74
C ARG A 207 9.15 5.05 13.40
N VAL A 208 8.06 5.18 12.65
CA VAL A 208 6.72 4.80 13.07
C VAL A 208 6.14 3.73 12.16
N THR A 209 5.66 2.65 12.77
CA THR A 209 4.86 1.58 12.15
C THR A 209 3.68 1.29 13.07
N LYS A 210 3.32 0.02 13.33
CA LYS A 210 2.45 -0.36 14.46
C LYS A 210 3.04 0.01 15.82
N ARG A 211 4.37 0.09 15.89
CA ARG A 211 5.16 0.54 17.04
C ARG A 211 6.11 1.64 16.59
N ALA A 212 6.55 2.45 17.52
CA ALA A 212 7.62 3.41 17.30
C ALA A 212 8.98 2.77 17.62
N THR A 213 9.95 3.01 16.74
CA THR A 213 11.36 2.82 17.07
C THR A 213 11.86 4.12 17.69
N VAL A 214 12.23 4.07 18.97
CA VAL A 214 12.73 5.22 19.74
C VAL A 214 14.22 5.04 19.98
N LEU A 215 15.00 6.09 19.70
CA LEU A 215 16.43 6.15 19.96
C LEU A 215 16.66 6.93 21.26
N VAL A 216 17.26 6.28 22.24
CA VAL A 216 17.60 6.86 23.55
C VAL A 216 19.11 7.07 23.60
N PRO A 217 19.60 8.31 23.81
CA PRO A 217 21.04 8.57 23.88
C PRO A 217 21.72 7.71 24.94
N ASP A 218 22.77 7.00 24.56
CA ASP A 218 23.57 6.18 25.47
C ASP A 218 24.97 5.98 24.89
N ALA A 219 26.02 6.19 25.69
CA ALA A 219 27.41 6.08 25.24
C ALA A 219 27.78 4.65 24.78
N ASN A 220 27.10 3.63 25.31
CA ASN A 220 27.30 2.22 24.95
C ASN A 220 26.37 1.76 23.81
N GLY A 221 25.56 2.67 23.25
CA GLY A 221 24.64 2.39 22.17
C GLY A 221 25.30 2.21 20.80
N GLU A 222 24.49 1.82 19.80
CA GLU A 222 24.93 1.79 18.40
C GLU A 222 25.18 3.22 17.89
N ARG A 223 26.24 3.42 17.11
CA ARG A 223 26.55 4.72 16.50
C ARG A 223 25.68 4.97 15.26
N TYR A 224 25.09 6.15 15.17
CA TYR A 224 24.23 6.58 14.05
C TYR A 224 24.92 7.61 13.15
N SER A 225 24.28 7.93 12.03
CA SER A 225 24.79 8.87 11.01
C SER A 225 24.96 10.30 11.51
N ASP A 226 24.33 10.67 12.63
CA ASP A 226 24.50 11.95 13.32
C ASP A 226 25.75 11.97 14.23
N GLY A 227 26.51 10.87 14.26
CA GLY A 227 27.72 10.72 15.05
C GLY A 227 27.49 10.32 16.52
N LYS A 228 26.24 10.27 16.98
CA LYS A 228 25.87 9.94 18.37
C LYS A 228 25.56 8.46 18.54
N CYS A 229 25.60 7.98 19.79
CA CYS A 229 25.27 6.60 20.15
C CYS A 229 23.89 6.50 20.81
N TYR A 230 23.13 5.48 20.44
CA TYR A 230 21.76 5.29 20.93
C TYR A 230 21.44 3.82 21.24
N LEU A 231 20.67 3.61 22.31
CA LEU A 231 19.90 2.39 22.51
C LEU A 231 18.61 2.45 21.68
N LYS A 232 18.25 1.33 21.05
CA LYS A 232 17.06 1.21 20.20
C LYS A 232 15.94 0.48 20.95
N PHE A 233 14.82 1.16 21.13
CA PHE A 233 13.61 0.61 21.74
C PHE A 233 12.47 0.48 20.73
N TYR A 234 11.63 -0.55 20.88
CA TYR A 234 10.44 -0.79 20.06
C TYR A 234 9.18 -0.69 20.93
N ILE A 235 8.61 0.51 21.03
CA ILE A 235 7.56 0.83 22.00
C ILE A 235 6.20 0.97 21.31
N PRO A 236 5.13 0.35 21.84
CA PRO A 236 3.76 0.59 21.39
C PRO A 236 3.38 2.08 21.48
N LEU A 237 2.67 2.60 20.48
CA LEU A 237 2.28 4.02 20.41
C LEU A 237 1.53 4.53 21.67
N PRO A 238 0.60 3.76 22.28
CA PRO A 238 -0.09 4.23 23.48
C PRO A 238 0.82 4.42 24.72
N MET A 239 2.02 3.84 24.71
CA MET A 239 2.98 3.96 25.83
C MET A 239 3.90 5.17 25.69
N LEU A 240 3.83 5.89 24.57
CA LEU A 240 4.64 7.07 24.32
C LEU A 240 3.85 8.33 24.69
N THR A 241 4.55 9.27 25.32
CA THR A 241 4.02 10.62 25.56
C THR A 241 4.95 11.62 24.88
N PRO A 242 4.44 12.47 23.98
CA PRO A 242 5.20 13.61 23.47
C PRO A 242 5.75 14.48 24.60
N VAL A 243 6.98 14.96 24.46
CA VAL A 243 7.56 15.95 25.38
C VAL A 243 7.92 17.21 24.59
N GLY A 244 7.64 18.38 25.18
CA GLY A 244 8.17 19.65 24.69
C GLY A 244 9.66 19.78 25.03
N ASP A 245 10.34 20.75 24.43
CA ASP A 245 11.78 20.94 24.65
C ASP A 245 12.14 21.32 26.10
N GLU A 246 11.18 21.79 26.90
CA GLU A 246 11.36 22.27 28.28
C GLU A 246 11.38 21.16 29.37
N GLU A 247 10.91 19.94 29.08
CA GLU A 247 10.75 18.88 30.09
C GLU A 247 12.04 18.06 30.37
N ILE A 248 13.17 18.41 29.77
CA ILE A 248 14.37 17.54 29.70
C ILE A 248 15.48 17.97 30.67
N GLU A 249 15.37 19.14 31.33
CA GLU A 249 16.36 19.64 32.30
C GLU A 249 16.01 19.30 33.78
N ARG A 250 15.04 18.42 34.03
CA ARG A 250 14.71 17.90 35.37
C ARG A 250 14.91 16.39 35.45
#